data_AF-A0A1A8RE68-F1
#
_entry.id   AF-A0A1A8RE68-F1
#
_cell.length_a   1.000
_cell.length_b   1.000
_cell.length_c   1.000
_cell.angle_alpha   90.00
_cell.angle_beta   90.00
_cell.angle_gamma   90.00
#
_symmetry.space_group_name_H-M   'P 1'
#
loop_
_entity.id
_entity.type
_entity.pdbx_description
1 polymer ?
#
loop_
_entity_poly.entity_id
_entity_poly.type
_entity_poly.pdbx_seq_one_letter_code
_entity_poly.pdbx_strand_id
1 'polypeptide(L)'
;MPLLHSVVAQVFSWSGICLILQGLVALVVLWTVRLLVRHAWYTHKLSCFNKPQTHSWLLGHLGQMQSTEEGLQLVDDLVQTFKHSCCWFLGPFYHLVRIFHPEYVKPLLMASANITVKDELIYGHLRPRNCIGQKFAMAELRVVVAMTLLRFRLTP
;
A
#
# COMPACT_ATOMS: atom_id res chain seq x y z
N MET A 1 -17.35 48.60 -2.43
CA MET A 1 -18.14 47.62 -3.21
C MET A 1 -17.81 47.53 -4.71
N PRO A 2 -17.24 48.53 -5.44
CA PRO A 2 -16.94 48.37 -6.88
C PRO A 2 -15.64 47.61 -7.19
N LEU A 3 -14.68 47.60 -6.26
CA LEU A 3 -13.40 46.88 -6.42
C LEU A 3 -13.59 45.36 -6.48
N LEU A 4 -14.53 44.82 -5.70
CA LEU A 4 -14.81 43.38 -5.68
C LEU A 4 -15.43 42.92 -7.01
N HIS A 5 -16.35 43.70 -7.57
CA HIS A 5 -16.99 43.39 -8.86
C HIS A 5 -16.03 43.50 -10.04
N SER A 6 -15.10 44.45 -10.02
CA SER A 6 -14.10 44.60 -11.07
C SER A 6 -13.07 43.47 -11.05
N VAL A 7 -12.64 43.03 -9.86
CA VAL A 7 -11.79 41.84 -9.69
C VAL A 7 -12.53 40.58 -10.15
N VAL A 8 -13.82 40.42 -9.82
CA VAL A 8 -14.64 39.29 -10.29
C VAL A 8 -14.77 39.29 -11.82
N ALA A 9 -15.07 40.43 -12.44
CA ALA A 9 -15.17 40.54 -13.90
C ALA A 9 -13.84 40.24 -14.61
N GLN A 10 -12.71 40.61 -14.02
CA GLN A 10 -11.38 40.33 -14.55
C GLN A 10 -10.96 38.86 -14.37
N VAL A 11 -11.39 38.21 -13.28
CA VAL A 11 -11.20 36.77 -13.03
C VAL A 11 -12.05 35.90 -13.96
N PHE A 12 -13.24 36.38 -14.35
CA PHE A 12 -14.11 35.73 -15.34
C PHE A 12 -13.72 36.03 -16.81
N SER A 13 -12.64 36.79 -17.04
CA SER A 13 -12.01 36.87 -18.37
C SER A 13 -11.38 35.53 -18.75
N TRP A 14 -11.45 35.14 -20.03
CA TRP A 14 -10.81 33.92 -20.56
C TRP A 14 -9.33 33.81 -20.13
N SER A 15 -8.64 34.94 -20.04
CA SER A 15 -7.27 35.05 -19.54
C SER A 15 -7.11 34.67 -18.06
N GLY A 16 -8.04 35.09 -17.19
CA GLY A 16 -8.07 34.73 -15.77
C GLY A 16 -8.30 33.24 -15.56
N ILE A 17 -9.19 32.63 -16.35
CA ILE A 17 -9.44 31.18 -16.32
C ILE A 17 -8.20 30.41 -16.78
N CYS A 18 -7.53 30.84 -17.85
CA CYS A 18 -6.29 30.21 -18.32
C CYS A 18 -5.17 30.25 -17.27
N LEU A 19 -4.98 31.38 -16.57
CA LEU A 19 -3.97 31.50 -15.52
C LEU A 19 -4.26 30.59 -14.32
N ILE A 20 -5.53 30.48 -13.91
CA ILE A 20 -5.95 29.56 -12.85
C ILE A 20 -5.69 28.11 -13.26
N LEU A 21 -6.03 27.73 -14.50
CA LEU A 21 -5.76 26.39 -15.03
C LEU A 21 -4.26 26.08 -15.05
N GLN A 22 -3.42 27.01 -15.50
CA GLN A 22 -1.96 26.85 -15.50
C GLN A 22 -1.41 26.69 -14.07
N GLY A 23 -1.91 27.48 -13.13
CA GLY A 23 -1.55 27.36 -11.71
C GLY A 23 -1.95 26.01 -11.12
N LEU A 24 -3.16 25.53 -11.41
CA LEU A 24 -3.64 24.22 -10.98
C LEU A 24 -2.80 23.09 -11.58
N VAL A 25 -2.48 23.16 -12.88
CA VAL A 25 -1.61 22.19 -13.54
C VAL A 25 -0.22 22.18 -12.90
N ALA A 26 0.37 23.35 -12.64
CA ALA A 26 1.67 23.45 -11.97
C ALA A 26 1.65 22.86 -10.56
N LEU A 27 0.57 23.07 -9.79
CA LEU A 27 0.39 22.46 -8.47
C LEU A 27 0.28 20.93 -8.55
N VAL A 28 -0.48 20.41 -9.52
CA VAL A 28 -0.60 18.97 -9.76
C VAL A 28 0.77 18.38 -10.14
N VAL A 29 1.50 19.01 -11.05
CA VAL A 29 2.85 18.57 -11.45
C VAL A 29 3.82 18.59 -10.26
N LEU A 30 3.80 19.64 -9.44
CA LEU A 30 4.64 19.71 -8.25
C LEU A 30 4.30 18.60 -7.25
N TRP A 31 3.00 18.31 -7.07
CA TRP A 31 2.53 17.26 -6.18
C TRP A 31 2.93 15.87 -6.69
N THR A 32 2.79 15.60 -8.00
CA THR A 32 3.20 14.32 -8.60
C THR A 32 4.71 14.12 -8.54
N VAL A 33 5.52 15.16 -8.79
CA VAL A 33 6.98 15.08 -8.64
C VAL A 33 7.35 14.76 -7.19
N ARG A 34 6.76 15.46 -6.21
CA ARG A 34 7.01 15.16 -4.78
C ARG A 34 6.61 13.75 -4.41
N LEU A 35 5.50 13.26 -4.93
CA LEU A 35 5.01 11.91 -4.71
C LEU A 35 5.96 10.86 -5.31
N LEU A 36 6.47 11.08 -6.53
CA LEU A 36 7.44 10.19 -7.17
C LEU A 36 8.80 10.19 -6.46
N VAL A 37 9.29 11.35 -6.03
CA VAL A 37 10.52 11.45 -5.23
C VAL A 37 10.36 10.71 -3.89
N ARG A 38 9.20 10.86 -3.24
CA ARG A 38 8.88 10.12 -2.02
C ARG A 38 8.85 8.62 -2.27
N HIS A 39 8.22 8.16 -3.35
CA HIS A 39 8.21 6.75 -3.75
C HIS A 39 9.62 6.21 -4.01
N ALA A 40 10.44 6.95 -4.76
CA ALA A 40 11.83 6.58 -5.00
C ALA A 40 12.64 6.48 -3.69
N TRP A 41 12.41 7.40 -2.75
CA TRP A 41 13.08 7.38 -1.45
C TRP A 41 12.66 6.18 -0.60
N TYR A 42 11.36 5.86 -0.51
CA TYR A 42 10.89 4.70 0.25
C TYR A 42 11.35 3.37 -0.37
N THR A 43 11.28 3.25 -1.70
CA THR A 43 11.79 2.06 -2.40
C THR A 43 13.29 1.88 -2.19
N HIS A 44 14.07 2.97 -2.19
CA HIS A 44 15.48 2.92 -1.82
C HIS A 44 15.69 2.52 -0.36
N LYS A 45 14.91 3.08 0.58
CA LYS A 45 14.98 2.71 2.01
C LYS A 45 14.64 1.25 2.27
N LEU A 46 13.74 0.67 1.47
CA LEU A 46 13.32 -0.73 1.55
C LEU A 46 14.08 -1.65 0.58
N SER A 47 15.16 -1.18 -0.04
CA SER A 47 15.97 -1.96 -0.99
C SER A 47 16.67 -3.16 -0.35
N CYS A 48 16.88 -3.14 0.97
CA CYS A 48 17.43 -4.26 1.73
C CYS A 48 16.49 -5.47 1.75
N PHE A 49 15.21 -5.28 1.44
CA PHE A 49 14.23 -6.36 1.35
C PHE A 49 14.10 -6.81 -0.09
N ASN A 50 14.05 -8.13 -0.29
CA ASN A 50 13.78 -8.68 -1.60
C ASN A 50 12.40 -8.25 -2.10
N LYS A 51 12.35 -7.77 -3.34
CA LYS A 51 11.11 -7.33 -4.00
C LYS A 51 10.63 -8.41 -4.98
N PRO A 52 9.36 -8.82 -4.93
CA PRO A 52 8.79 -9.68 -5.94
C PRO A 52 8.81 -9.02 -7.33
N GLN A 53 8.65 -9.85 -8.36
CA GLN A 53 8.47 -9.39 -9.72
C GLN A 53 7.19 -8.53 -9.83
N THR A 54 7.35 -7.31 -10.36
CA THR A 54 6.26 -6.37 -10.57
C THR A 54 5.94 -6.27 -12.05
N HIS A 55 4.67 -6.45 -12.43
CA HIS A 55 4.23 -6.29 -13.82
C HIS A 55 4.24 -4.84 -14.31
N SER A 56 4.14 -3.88 -13.39
CA SER A 56 4.16 -2.45 -13.72
C SER A 56 5.06 -1.69 -12.75
N TRP A 57 5.81 -0.73 -13.28
CA TRP A 57 6.70 0.11 -12.48
C TRP A 57 5.91 1.03 -11.53
N LEU A 58 4.81 1.62 -12.02
CA LEU A 58 4.03 2.61 -11.26
C LEU A 58 3.02 1.98 -10.30
N LEU A 59 2.25 0.96 -10.71
CA LEU A 59 1.26 0.31 -9.83
C LEU A 59 1.88 -0.75 -8.93
N GLY A 60 3.04 -1.29 -9.30
CA GLY A 60 3.78 -2.27 -8.51
C GLY A 60 3.04 -3.60 -8.45
N HIS A 61 2.54 -3.90 -7.24
CA HIS A 61 1.87 -5.17 -6.92
C HIS A 61 0.35 -5.00 -6.74
N LEU A 62 -0.20 -3.84 -7.15
CA LEU A 62 -1.63 -3.60 -7.10
C LEU A 62 -2.37 -4.63 -7.96
N GLY A 63 -3.36 -5.31 -7.38
CA GLY A 63 -4.14 -6.36 -8.06
C GLY A 63 -3.57 -7.77 -7.95
N GLN A 64 -2.37 -7.95 -7.39
CA GLN A 64 -1.79 -9.28 -7.15
C GLN A 64 -2.31 -9.93 -5.86
N MET A 65 -2.89 -9.15 -4.95
CA MET A 65 -3.64 -9.65 -3.79
C MET A 65 -5.09 -9.93 -4.21
N GLN A 66 -5.33 -11.06 -4.84
CA GLN A 66 -6.68 -11.56 -5.07
C GLN A 66 -7.03 -12.63 -4.04
N SER A 67 -8.28 -12.59 -3.57
CA SER A 67 -8.89 -13.56 -2.65
C SER A 67 -9.44 -14.78 -3.43
N THR A 68 -8.80 -15.14 -4.53
CA THR A 68 -9.12 -16.27 -5.41
C THR A 68 -8.15 -17.41 -5.14
N GLU A 69 -8.49 -18.65 -5.49
CA GLU A 69 -7.62 -19.82 -5.30
C GLU A 69 -6.25 -19.63 -5.99
N GLU A 70 -6.24 -19.03 -7.17
CA GLU A 70 -5.02 -18.66 -7.90
C GLU A 70 -4.17 -17.63 -7.13
N GLY A 71 -4.81 -16.64 -6.50
CA GLY A 71 -4.14 -15.65 -5.66
C GLY A 71 -3.49 -16.31 -4.43
N LEU A 72 -4.14 -17.32 -3.85
CA LEU A 72 -3.59 -18.07 -2.73
C LEU A 72 -2.38 -18.93 -3.13
N GLN A 73 -2.43 -19.57 -4.30
CA GLN A 73 -1.29 -20.30 -4.85
C GLN A 73 -0.08 -19.38 -5.09
N LEU A 74 -0.32 -18.15 -5.58
CA LEU A 74 0.72 -17.15 -5.75
C LEU A 74 1.36 -16.79 -4.40
N VAL A 75 0.55 -16.64 -3.35
CA VAL A 75 1.07 -16.38 -2.00
C VAL A 75 1.89 -17.56 -1.47
N ASP A 76 1.46 -18.81 -1.68
CA ASP A 76 2.24 -19.98 -1.26
C ASP A 76 3.60 -20.03 -1.98
N ASP A 77 3.62 -19.81 -3.30
CA ASP A 77 4.85 -19.75 -4.10
C ASP A 77 5.77 -18.59 -3.64
N LEU A 78 5.18 -17.45 -3.30
CA LEU A 78 5.89 -16.30 -2.76
C LEU A 78 6.55 -16.61 -1.41
N VAL A 79 5.83 -17.27 -0.49
CA VAL A 79 6.37 -17.66 0.82
C VAL A 79 7.48 -18.70 0.67
N GLN A 80 7.37 -19.61 -0.31
CA GLN A 80 8.43 -20.57 -0.61
C GLN A 80 9.67 -19.90 -1.20
N THR A 81 9.47 -18.92 -2.09
CA THR A 81 10.55 -18.19 -2.77
C THR A 81 11.27 -17.23 -1.82
N PHE A 82 10.52 -16.50 -0.99
CA PHE A 82 11.06 -15.51 -0.07
C PHE A 82 11.12 -16.05 1.35
N LYS A 83 12.31 -16.54 1.72
CA LYS A 83 12.60 -17.12 3.04
C LYS A 83 12.14 -16.21 4.18
N HIS A 84 12.72 -15.00 4.32
CA HIS A 84 12.54 -14.16 5.52
C HIS A 84 11.50 -13.06 5.43
N SER A 85 11.51 -12.31 4.34
CA SER A 85 10.70 -11.11 4.20
C SER A 85 10.70 -10.64 2.75
N CYS A 86 9.64 -9.96 2.35
CA CYS A 86 9.59 -9.27 1.07
C CYS A 86 8.94 -7.88 1.21
N CYS A 87 9.36 -6.94 0.37
CA CYS A 87 8.74 -5.62 0.29
C CYS A 87 7.79 -5.53 -0.90
N TRP A 88 6.65 -4.92 -0.66
CA TRP A 88 5.59 -4.68 -1.63
C TRP A 88 5.32 -3.18 -1.70
N PHE A 89 4.88 -2.72 -2.86
CA PHE A 89 4.36 -1.37 -3.01
C PHE A 89 3.10 -1.40 -3.87
N LEU A 90 2.15 -0.56 -3.49
CA LEU A 90 0.85 -0.39 -4.13
C LEU A 90 0.78 1.06 -4.59
N GLY A 91 1.18 1.29 -5.84
CA GLY A 91 1.36 2.64 -6.33
C GLY A 91 2.48 3.41 -5.62
N PRO A 92 2.61 4.72 -5.88
CA PRO A 92 3.51 5.59 -5.14
C PRO A 92 3.02 5.92 -3.71
N PHE A 93 1.84 5.40 -3.31
CA PHE A 93 1.16 5.79 -2.08
C PHE A 93 1.46 4.88 -0.91
N TYR A 94 1.54 3.55 -1.11
CA TYR A 94 1.67 2.59 -0.02
C TYR A 94 2.88 1.67 -0.25
N HIS A 95 3.73 1.57 0.77
CA HIS A 95 4.85 0.64 0.82
C HIS A 95 4.66 -0.27 2.03
N LEU A 96 4.71 -1.58 1.81
CA LEU A 96 4.39 -2.61 2.80
C LEU A 96 5.55 -3.59 2.90
N VAL A 97 5.91 -3.99 4.12
CA VAL A 97 6.89 -5.06 4.35
C VAL A 97 6.14 -6.26 4.90
N ARG A 98 6.21 -7.39 4.21
CA ARG A 98 5.62 -8.66 4.63
C ARG A 98 6.72 -9.55 5.19
N ILE A 99 6.53 -10.00 6.42
CA ILE A 99 7.48 -10.86 7.13
C ILE A 99 6.78 -12.21 7.32
N PHE A 100 7.44 -13.27 6.86
CA PHE A 100 6.86 -14.61 6.90
C PHE A 100 7.49 -15.48 7.98
N HIS A 101 8.66 -15.14 8.51
CA HIS A 101 9.29 -16.02 9.51
C HIS A 101 8.78 -15.81 10.94
N PRO A 102 8.54 -16.89 11.68
CA PRO A 102 8.04 -16.83 13.05
C PRO A 102 8.98 -16.10 14.00
N GLU A 103 10.30 -16.16 13.80
CA GLU A 103 11.26 -15.49 14.68
C GLU A 103 11.22 -13.96 14.59
N TYR A 104 10.83 -13.42 13.44
CA TYR A 104 10.68 -11.99 13.23
C TYR A 104 9.25 -11.52 13.53
N VAL A 105 8.25 -12.39 13.33
CA VAL A 105 6.84 -12.08 13.63
C VAL A 105 6.56 -12.12 15.13
N LYS A 106 7.16 -13.05 15.89
CA LYS A 106 7.01 -13.14 17.36
C LYS A 106 7.25 -11.81 18.08
N PRO A 107 8.39 -11.11 17.90
CA PRO A 107 8.62 -9.83 18.57
C PRO A 107 7.68 -8.73 18.08
N LEU A 108 7.19 -8.77 16.83
CA LEU A 108 6.20 -7.80 16.34
C LEU A 108 4.80 -8.04 16.91
N LEU A 109 4.43 -9.30 17.15
CA LEU A 109 3.17 -9.66 17.80
C LEU A 109 3.22 -9.49 19.32
N MET A 110 4.41 -9.65 19.92
CA MET A 110 4.66 -9.41 21.34
C MET A 110 4.89 -7.93 21.66
N ALA A 111 5.37 -7.14 20.70
CA ALA A 111 5.40 -5.70 20.81
C ALA A 111 3.96 -5.18 20.88
N SER A 112 3.71 -4.34 21.89
CA SER A 112 2.38 -3.78 22.18
C SER A 112 1.71 -3.20 20.92
N ALA A 113 0.39 -3.39 20.80
CA ALA A 113 -0.50 -2.95 19.71
C ALA A 113 -0.47 -1.44 19.40
N ASN A 114 0.39 -0.68 20.08
CA ASN A 114 0.69 0.72 19.85
C ASN A 114 1.80 0.95 18.80
N ILE A 115 2.62 -0.06 18.49
CA ILE A 115 3.77 0.05 17.56
C ILE A 115 3.43 -0.47 16.17
N THR A 116 2.65 -1.55 16.08
CA THR A 116 1.99 -1.92 14.84
C THR A 116 0.86 -0.93 14.63
N VAL A 117 1.09 0.13 13.86
CA VAL A 117 0.00 0.97 13.34
C VAL A 117 -0.96 0.02 12.64
N LYS A 118 -2.05 -0.32 13.34
CA LYS A 118 -3.15 -1.09 12.78
C LYS A 118 -3.81 -0.12 11.81
N ASP A 119 -3.25 -0.03 10.62
CA ASP A 119 -3.67 0.92 9.60
C ASP A 119 -5.16 0.68 9.35
N GLU A 120 -6.02 1.52 9.93
CA GLU A 120 -7.46 1.41 9.81
C GLU A 120 -7.88 1.44 8.34
N LEU A 121 -7.04 1.99 7.46
CA LEU A 121 -7.25 2.02 6.04
C LEU A 121 -7.10 0.62 5.41
N ILE A 122 -6.09 -0.16 5.79
CA ILE A 122 -5.91 -1.54 5.30
C ILE A 122 -6.90 -2.48 6.00
N TYR A 123 -7.03 -2.38 7.33
CA TYR A 123 -8.02 -3.18 8.08
C TYR A 123 -9.46 -2.84 7.69
N GLY A 124 -9.74 -1.59 7.28
CA GLY A 124 -11.04 -1.11 6.83
C GLY A 124 -11.36 -1.50 5.39
N HIS A 125 -10.36 -1.58 4.49
CA HIS A 125 -10.55 -2.15 3.14
C HIS A 125 -10.61 -3.68 3.16
N LEU A 126 -9.84 -4.33 4.03
CA LEU A 126 -9.94 -5.75 4.33
C LEU A 126 -11.19 -6.08 5.18
N ARG A 127 -11.91 -5.08 5.69
CA ARG A 127 -13.25 -5.24 6.26
C ARG A 127 -14.22 -5.22 5.07
N PRO A 128 -14.60 -6.38 4.53
CA PRO A 128 -15.52 -6.40 3.42
C PRO A 128 -16.87 -5.93 3.95
N ARG A 129 -17.57 -5.12 3.16
CA ARG A 129 -18.93 -4.63 3.50
C ARG A 129 -19.96 -5.75 3.65
N ASN A 130 -19.57 -7.00 3.35
CA ASN A 130 -20.40 -8.17 3.49
C ASN A 130 -19.79 -9.14 4.52
N CYS A 131 -20.60 -9.58 5.49
CA CYS A 131 -20.19 -10.45 6.60
C CYS A 131 -19.54 -11.79 6.16
N ILE A 132 -19.73 -12.19 4.91
CA ILE A 132 -19.14 -13.39 4.29
C ILE A 132 -17.64 -13.21 4.02
N GLY A 133 -17.24 -12.07 3.44
CA GLY A 133 -15.84 -11.82 3.11
C GLY A 133 -14.96 -11.68 4.36
N GLN A 134 -15.53 -11.29 5.50
CA GLN A 134 -14.75 -11.01 6.72
C GLN A 134 -14.30 -12.32 7.35
N LYS A 135 -15.20 -13.31 7.34
CA LYS A 135 -14.89 -14.68 7.75
C LYS A 135 -13.86 -15.29 6.82
N PHE A 136 -13.97 -15.03 5.51
CA PHE A 136 -13.02 -15.52 4.53
C PHE A 136 -11.64 -14.87 4.69
N ALA A 137 -11.53 -13.55 4.74
CA ALA A 137 -10.26 -12.83 4.91
C ALA A 137 -9.56 -13.14 6.24
N MET A 138 -10.31 -13.30 7.35
CA MET A 138 -9.75 -13.77 8.61
C MET A 138 -9.36 -15.24 8.57
N ALA A 139 -10.09 -16.08 7.84
CA ALA A 139 -9.68 -17.47 7.61
C ALA A 139 -8.40 -17.52 6.78
N GLU A 140 -8.25 -16.69 5.74
CA GLU A 140 -7.02 -16.59 4.95
C GLU A 140 -5.85 -16.11 5.78
N LEU A 141 -6.01 -15.03 6.57
CA LEU A 141 -4.95 -14.58 7.47
C LEU A 141 -4.56 -15.67 8.46
N ARG A 142 -5.55 -16.41 8.99
CA ARG A 142 -5.31 -17.54 9.90
C ARG A 142 -4.66 -18.73 9.20
N VAL A 143 -5.01 -19.03 7.96
CA VAL A 143 -4.44 -20.14 7.18
C VAL A 143 -3.03 -19.80 6.74
N VAL A 144 -2.75 -18.57 6.31
CA VAL A 144 -1.38 -18.11 6.00
C VAL A 144 -0.51 -18.16 7.26
N VAL A 145 -1.02 -17.67 8.39
CA VAL A 145 -0.32 -17.76 9.68
C VAL A 145 -0.16 -19.22 10.12
N ALA A 146 -1.20 -20.05 10.00
CA ALA A 146 -1.13 -21.46 10.38
C ALA A 146 -0.20 -22.26 9.48
N MET A 147 -0.21 -22.07 8.16
CA MET A 147 0.71 -22.69 7.20
C MET A 147 2.15 -22.26 7.45
N THR A 148 2.34 -20.99 7.79
CA THR A 148 3.63 -20.48 8.25
C THR A 148 4.06 -21.22 9.52
N LEU A 149 3.21 -21.29 10.54
CA LEU A 149 3.50 -21.97 11.81
C LEU A 149 3.62 -23.51 11.68
N LEU A 150 2.96 -24.12 10.69
CA LEU A 150 3.03 -25.56 10.42
C LEU A 150 4.30 -25.94 9.65
N ARG A 151 4.78 -25.07 8.75
CA ARG A 151 6.03 -25.29 8.01
C ARG A 151 7.28 -25.03 8.87
N PHE A 152 7.22 -24.08 9.79
CA PHE A 152 8.29 -23.88 10.78
C PHE A 152 7.98 -24.71 12.02
N ARG A 153 8.58 -25.90 12.13
CA ARG A 153 8.58 -26.64 13.42
C ARG A 153 9.06 -25.68 14.49
N LEU A 154 8.15 -25.25 15.35
CA LEU A 154 8.46 -24.60 16.61
C LEU A 154 9.08 -25.69 17.50
N THR A 155 10.35 -25.97 17.30
CA THR A 155 11.12 -26.67 18.34
C THR A 155 11.17 -25.73 19.55
N PRO A 156 10.78 -26.23 20.73
CA PRO A 156 10.70 -25.44 21.96
C PRO A 156 12.06 -24.86 22.37
#